data_AF-A0A2W5A882-F1
#
_entry.id   AF-A0A2W5A882-F1
#
_cell.length_a   1.000
_cell.length_b   1.000
_cell.length_c   1.000
_cell.angle_alpha   90.00
_cell.angle_beta   90.00
_cell.angle_gamma   90.00
#
_symmetry.space_group_name_H-M   'P 1'
#
loop_
_entity.id
_entity.type
_entity.pdbx_description
1 polymer ?
#
loop_
_entity_poly.entity_id
_entity_poly.type
_entity_poly.pdbx_seq_one_letter_code
_entity_poly.pdbx_strand_id
1 'polypeptide(L)'
;MRAIFLAAAATWAGAIAPAGAQDDAFVAKMRAVNANVAIPDQREIAADALSTLKAIAARESQCAPTAVRMEKPTPASADPMAMQSIDAGKIKNAWLAYGVPIGCAKAPKTRFFILQTPDDKILARVVNNGESIASPALMRDTSMNAALAAYTSVKAIDPACDGEGMTMVETRISSKSDNLSPDFYGVRFKGSWEEVWTFGVCGRLVAVPVSFQADGSGGAYTHVGRKSAAALNP
;
A
#
# COMPACT_ATOMS: atom_id res chain seq x y z
N MET A 1 -48.34 8.49 58.50
CA MET A 1 -47.19 7.79 57.89
C MET A 1 -47.23 7.99 56.37
N ARG A 2 -46.32 8.80 55.82
CA ARG A 2 -46.08 8.90 54.36
C ARG A 2 -44.56 9.01 54.19
N ALA A 3 -43.95 7.95 53.68
CA ALA A 3 -42.53 7.92 53.33
C ALA A 3 -42.40 8.33 51.86
N ILE A 4 -41.59 9.37 51.62
CA ILE A 4 -41.22 9.85 50.29
C ILE A 4 -39.91 9.15 49.92
N PHE A 5 -39.92 8.31 48.89
CA PHE A 5 -38.71 7.76 48.28
C PHE A 5 -38.27 8.68 47.15
N LEU A 6 -37.12 9.34 47.32
CA LEU A 6 -36.38 10.00 46.25
C LEU A 6 -35.49 8.95 45.56
N ALA A 7 -35.82 8.59 44.33
CA ALA A 7 -34.94 7.82 43.47
C ALA A 7 -33.98 8.77 42.74
N ALA A 8 -32.69 8.71 43.08
CA ALA A 8 -31.64 9.41 42.35
C ALA A 8 -31.32 8.65 41.06
N ALA A 9 -31.60 9.26 39.91
CA ALA A 9 -31.16 8.77 38.61
C ALA A 9 -29.68 9.10 38.43
N ALA A 10 -28.82 8.09 38.56
CA ALA A 10 -27.41 8.20 38.20
C ALA A 10 -27.26 8.15 36.67
N THR A 11 -27.07 9.32 36.05
CA THR A 11 -26.68 9.44 34.65
C THR A 11 -25.22 9.01 34.50
N TRP A 12 -25.01 7.80 33.98
CA TRP A 12 -23.70 7.35 33.49
C TRP A 12 -23.36 8.13 32.22
N ALA A 13 -22.64 9.23 32.38
CA ALA A 13 -21.90 9.84 31.28
C ALA A 13 -20.70 8.94 30.95
N GLY A 14 -20.92 7.92 30.12
CA GLY A 14 -19.83 7.16 29.53
C GLY A 14 -18.97 8.11 28.71
N ALA A 15 -17.73 8.33 29.13
CA ALA A 15 -16.74 8.99 28.32
C ALA A 15 -16.53 8.15 27.06
N ILE A 16 -17.06 8.62 25.92
CA ILE A 16 -16.69 8.11 24.61
C ILE A 16 -15.22 8.49 24.44
N ALA A 17 -14.32 7.53 24.68
CA ALA A 17 -12.91 7.71 24.37
C ALA A 17 -12.81 8.14 22.89
N PRO A 18 -12.04 9.19 22.57
CA PRO A 18 -11.88 9.61 21.18
C PRO A 18 -11.36 8.42 20.38
N ALA A 19 -12.03 8.11 19.27
CA ALA A 19 -11.74 7.01 18.35
C ALA A 19 -10.42 7.19 17.57
N GLY A 20 -9.31 7.49 18.27
CA GLY A 20 -8.03 7.83 17.65
C GLY A 20 -6.79 7.62 18.50
N ALA A 21 -6.91 7.02 19.69
CA ALA A 21 -5.73 6.57 20.43
C ALA A 21 -5.37 5.16 19.96
N GLN A 22 -4.27 5.04 19.21
CA GLN A 22 -3.65 3.75 18.94
C GLN A 22 -3.44 3.02 20.26
N ASP A 23 -3.63 1.70 20.29
CA ASP A 23 -3.28 0.89 21.45
C ASP A 23 -1.79 1.12 21.79
N ASP A 24 -1.51 1.63 23.00
CA ASP A 24 -0.15 1.93 23.45
C ASP A 24 0.74 0.69 23.36
N ALA A 25 0.19 -0.51 23.55
CA ALA A 25 0.92 -1.76 23.40
C ALA A 25 1.35 -1.99 21.95
N PHE A 26 0.49 -1.70 20.97
CA PHE A 26 0.81 -1.76 19.55
C PHE A 26 1.92 -0.76 19.19
N VAL A 27 1.82 0.49 19.64
CA VAL A 27 2.83 1.53 19.38
C VAL A 27 4.18 1.13 19.97
N ALA A 28 4.19 0.65 21.22
CA ALA A 28 5.39 0.18 21.88
C ALA A 28 6.02 -1.02 21.14
N LYS A 29 5.21 -2.00 20.74
CA LYS A 29 5.65 -3.17 19.95
C LYS A 29 6.34 -2.73 18.66
N MET A 30 5.72 -1.86 17.88
CA MET A 30 6.29 -1.41 16.61
C MET A 30 7.58 -0.59 16.79
N ARG A 31 7.67 0.23 17.83
CA ARG A 31 8.93 0.92 18.16
C ARG A 31 10.04 -0.06 18.53
N ALA A 32 9.72 -1.09 19.34
CA ALA A 32 10.68 -2.11 19.73
C ALA A 32 11.20 -2.92 18.53
N VAL A 33 10.30 -3.35 17.63
CA VAL A 33 10.68 -4.04 16.38
C VAL A 33 11.68 -3.21 15.57
N ASN A 34 11.40 -1.91 15.39
CA ASN A 34 12.25 -1.04 14.57
C ASN A 34 13.54 -0.59 15.26
N ALA A 35 13.60 -0.59 16.59
CA ALA A 35 14.83 -0.28 17.33
C ALA A 35 15.84 -1.45 17.31
N ASN A 36 15.35 -2.68 17.20
CA ASN A 36 16.17 -3.90 17.29
C ASN A 36 16.78 -4.34 15.95
N VAL A 37 16.42 -3.68 14.84
CA VAL A 37 16.82 -4.07 13.50
C VAL A 37 17.33 -2.87 12.73
N ALA A 38 18.58 -2.92 12.27
CA ALA A 38 19.17 -1.87 11.46
C ALA A 38 18.45 -1.77 10.09
N ILE A 39 18.30 -0.54 9.59
CA ILE A 39 17.79 -0.33 8.23
C ILE A 39 18.82 -0.89 7.24
N PRO A 40 18.42 -1.74 6.28
CA PRO A 40 19.35 -2.34 5.32
C PRO A 40 20.02 -1.29 4.44
N ASP A 41 21.25 -1.58 3.99
CA ASP A 41 21.98 -0.71 3.08
C ASP A 41 21.32 -0.66 1.70
N GLN A 42 21.31 0.52 1.09
CA GLN A 42 20.66 0.72 -0.21
C GLN A 42 21.29 -0.10 -1.33
N ARG A 43 22.60 -0.40 -1.26
CA ARG A 43 23.29 -1.22 -2.27
C ARG A 43 22.90 -2.69 -2.16
N GLU A 44 22.70 -3.17 -0.94
CA GLU A 44 22.21 -4.54 -0.71
C GLU A 44 20.80 -4.72 -1.28
N ILE A 45 19.91 -3.76 -0.99
CA ILE A 45 18.54 -3.76 -1.54
C ILE A 45 18.57 -3.67 -3.07
N ALA A 46 19.43 -2.81 -3.64
CA ALA A 46 19.51 -2.60 -5.09
C ALA A 46 19.83 -3.88 -5.85
N ALA A 47 20.63 -4.79 -5.28
CA ALA A 47 20.98 -6.06 -5.91
C ALA A 47 19.77 -6.99 -6.08
N ASP A 48 19.00 -7.23 -5.01
CA ASP A 48 17.79 -8.07 -5.09
C ASP A 48 16.66 -7.38 -5.89
N ALA A 49 16.55 -6.05 -5.79
CA ALA A 49 15.61 -5.26 -6.59
C ALA A 49 15.90 -5.38 -8.09
N LEU A 50 17.17 -5.27 -8.50
CA LEU A 50 17.58 -5.46 -9.90
C LEU A 50 17.27 -6.86 -10.40
N SER A 51 17.58 -7.89 -9.60
CA SER A 51 17.28 -9.28 -9.92
C SER A 51 15.77 -9.48 -10.15
N THR A 52 14.96 -8.95 -9.23
CA THR A 52 13.49 -9.00 -9.30
C THR A 52 12.96 -8.30 -10.56
N LEU A 53 13.44 -7.08 -10.86
CA LEU A 53 13.00 -6.35 -12.05
C LEU A 53 13.43 -7.04 -13.35
N LYS A 54 14.62 -7.64 -13.41
CA LYS A 54 15.05 -8.42 -14.59
C LYS A 54 14.17 -9.65 -14.80
N ALA A 55 13.79 -10.35 -13.74
CA ALA A 55 12.88 -11.49 -13.83
C ALA A 55 11.48 -11.09 -14.32
N ILE A 56 10.96 -9.96 -13.85
CA ILE A 56 9.70 -9.37 -14.33
C ILE A 56 9.82 -8.99 -15.81
N ALA A 57 10.88 -8.27 -16.18
CA ALA A 57 11.10 -7.83 -17.56
C ALA A 57 11.21 -9.00 -18.54
N ALA A 58 11.87 -10.08 -18.17
CA ALA A 58 11.97 -11.29 -18.98
C ALA A 58 10.61 -11.97 -19.18
N ARG A 59 9.78 -12.03 -18.12
CA ARG A 59 8.43 -12.62 -18.21
C ARG A 59 7.47 -11.77 -19.04
N GLU A 60 7.58 -10.46 -18.93
CA GLU A 60 6.62 -9.50 -19.52
C GLU A 60 7.12 -8.92 -20.85
N SER A 61 8.26 -9.38 -21.37
CA SER A 61 8.92 -8.84 -22.58
C SER A 61 9.13 -7.32 -22.52
N GLN A 62 9.43 -6.80 -21.33
CA GLN A 62 9.69 -5.38 -21.09
C GLN A 62 11.19 -5.07 -21.14
N CYS A 63 11.52 -3.79 -21.10
CA CYS A 63 12.91 -3.36 -20.93
C CYS A 63 13.50 -3.92 -19.63
N ALA A 64 14.66 -4.57 -19.74
CA ALA A 64 15.40 -5.06 -18.59
C ALA A 64 16.37 -3.98 -18.07
N PRO A 65 16.23 -3.49 -16.83
CA PRO A 65 17.13 -2.48 -16.29
C PRO A 65 18.54 -3.04 -16.09
N THR A 66 19.54 -2.17 -16.21
CA THR A 66 20.95 -2.50 -15.97
C THR A 66 21.36 -2.26 -14.51
N ALA A 67 20.68 -1.33 -13.83
CA ALA A 67 20.85 -1.05 -12.40
C ALA A 67 19.54 -0.52 -11.81
N VAL A 68 19.46 -0.45 -10.48
CA VAL A 68 18.38 0.22 -9.75
C VAL A 68 18.99 1.18 -8.75
N ARG A 69 18.61 2.45 -8.82
CA ARG A 69 19.01 3.44 -7.81
C ARG A 69 17.93 3.51 -6.74
N MET A 70 18.23 2.96 -5.56
CA MET A 70 17.29 2.93 -4.42
C MET A 70 17.24 4.28 -3.68
N GLU A 71 16.05 4.68 -3.28
CA GLU A 71 15.80 5.71 -2.27
C GLU A 71 15.99 5.14 -0.86
N LYS A 72 15.99 6.00 0.16
CA LYS A 72 16.22 5.56 1.55
C LYS A 72 15.00 4.74 2.00
N PRO A 73 15.19 3.52 2.54
CA PRO A 73 14.08 2.73 3.03
C PRO A 73 13.43 3.39 4.25
N THR A 74 12.11 3.38 4.29
CA THR A 74 11.30 3.76 5.45
C THR A 74 10.68 2.52 6.05
N PRO A 75 10.59 2.40 7.39
CA PRO A 75 10.01 1.21 7.99
C PRO A 75 8.58 0.95 7.54
N ALA A 76 8.21 -0.31 7.47
CA ALA A 76 6.91 -0.80 7.03
C ALA A 76 6.37 -1.90 7.95
N SER A 77 6.89 -1.99 9.18
CA SER A 77 6.57 -3.05 10.14
C SER A 77 5.11 -3.07 10.58
N ALA A 78 4.40 -1.93 10.46
CA ALA A 78 3.00 -1.81 10.82
C ALA A 78 2.05 -2.19 9.68
N ASP A 79 2.55 -2.46 8.47
CA ASP A 79 1.73 -3.06 7.42
C ASP A 79 1.24 -4.45 7.90
N PRO A 80 -0.06 -4.77 7.75
CA PRO A 80 -0.63 -6.03 8.23
C PRO A 80 0.11 -7.29 7.75
N MET A 81 0.62 -7.30 6.51
CA MET A 81 1.37 -8.44 5.98
C MET A 81 2.76 -8.56 6.62
N ALA A 82 3.44 -7.43 6.86
CA ALA A 82 4.70 -7.42 7.61
C ALA A 82 4.48 -7.87 9.06
N MET A 83 3.52 -7.26 9.75
CA MET A 83 3.23 -7.55 11.15
C MET A 83 2.92 -9.04 11.36
N GLN A 84 2.05 -9.62 10.53
CA GLN A 84 1.74 -11.05 10.61
C GLN A 84 2.99 -11.92 10.38
N SER A 85 3.87 -11.52 9.48
CA SER A 85 5.11 -12.26 9.18
C SER A 85 6.15 -12.13 10.29
N ILE A 86 6.24 -10.96 10.95
CA ILE A 86 7.10 -10.72 12.12
C ILE A 86 6.62 -11.57 13.29
N ASP A 87 5.31 -11.55 13.57
CA ASP A 87 4.72 -12.33 14.67
C ASP A 87 4.88 -13.84 14.47
N ALA A 88 4.86 -14.29 13.22
CA ALA A 88 5.12 -15.67 12.85
C ALA A 88 6.62 -16.03 12.80
N GLY A 89 7.53 -15.10 13.10
CA GLY A 89 8.98 -15.31 13.03
C GLY A 89 9.51 -15.58 11.61
N LYS A 90 8.74 -15.21 10.57
CA LYS A 90 9.10 -15.42 9.16
C LYS A 90 9.99 -14.32 8.60
N ILE A 91 9.96 -13.14 9.21
CA ILE A 91 10.84 -12.01 8.89
C ILE A 91 11.21 -11.31 10.21
N LYS A 92 12.37 -10.64 10.23
CA LYS A 92 12.80 -9.79 11.34
C LYS A 92 12.11 -8.43 11.30
N ASN A 93 12.03 -7.83 10.12
CA ASN A 93 11.39 -6.54 9.89
C ASN A 93 11.09 -6.33 8.39
N ALA A 94 10.40 -5.23 8.07
CA ALA A 94 10.10 -4.82 6.71
C ALA A 94 10.23 -3.30 6.51
N TRP A 95 10.52 -2.90 5.27
CA TRP A 95 10.63 -1.51 4.84
C TRP A 95 9.99 -1.30 3.47
N LEU A 96 9.73 -0.05 3.13
CA LEU A 96 9.35 0.38 1.80
C LEU A 96 10.45 1.28 1.25
N ALA A 97 10.78 1.12 -0.02
CA ALA A 97 11.64 2.06 -0.73
C ALA A 97 11.21 2.16 -2.19
N TYR A 98 11.40 3.33 -2.77
CA TYR A 98 11.33 3.48 -4.22
C TYR A 98 12.71 3.18 -4.83
N GLY A 99 12.71 2.61 -6.03
CA GLY A 99 13.88 2.41 -6.87
C GLY A 99 13.64 2.98 -8.25
N VAL A 100 14.63 3.70 -8.79
CA VAL A 100 14.59 4.17 -10.17
C VAL A 100 15.36 3.17 -11.05
N PRO A 101 14.68 2.48 -11.98
CA PRO A 101 15.35 1.58 -12.92
C PRO A 101 16.23 2.38 -13.90
N ILE A 102 17.49 1.98 -14.05
CA ILE A 102 18.45 2.59 -14.96
C ILE A 102 18.57 1.73 -16.22
N GLY A 103 18.70 2.37 -17.38
CA GLY A 103 18.78 1.69 -18.68
C GLY A 103 17.44 1.51 -19.39
N CYS A 104 16.33 1.84 -18.73
CA CYS A 104 15.00 1.83 -19.33
C CYS A 104 14.44 3.25 -19.41
N ALA A 105 14.37 3.79 -20.63
CA ALA A 105 13.87 5.15 -20.84
C ALA A 105 12.41 5.27 -20.41
N LYS A 106 12.08 6.34 -19.66
CA LYS A 106 10.73 6.65 -19.18
C LYS A 106 10.08 5.60 -18.26
N ALA A 107 10.84 4.64 -17.75
CA ALA A 107 10.31 3.71 -16.76
C ALA A 107 9.94 4.48 -15.48
N PRO A 108 8.72 4.32 -14.94
CA PRO A 108 8.35 4.93 -13.68
C PRO A 108 9.22 4.38 -12.56
N LYS A 109 9.34 5.13 -11.45
CA LYS A 109 9.96 4.57 -10.24
C LYS A 109 9.13 3.38 -9.74
N THR A 110 9.79 2.35 -9.24
CA THR A 110 9.13 1.15 -8.70
C THR A 110 9.18 1.18 -7.19
N ARG A 111 8.06 0.89 -6.53
CA ARG A 111 8.01 0.72 -5.08
C ARG A 111 8.28 -0.74 -4.73
N PHE A 112 9.18 -0.94 -3.77
CA PHE A 112 9.54 -2.25 -3.25
C PHE A 112 9.10 -2.41 -1.81
N PHE A 113 8.58 -3.58 -1.48
CA PHE A 113 8.47 -4.08 -0.13
C PHE A 113 9.71 -4.91 0.18
N ILE A 114 10.51 -4.41 1.11
CA ILE A 114 11.81 -4.96 1.49
C ILE A 114 11.59 -5.77 2.76
N LEU A 115 11.96 -7.04 2.73
CA LEU A 115 11.82 -7.97 3.84
C LEU A 115 13.22 -8.41 4.27
N GLN A 116 13.48 -8.41 5.57
CA GLN A 116 14.66 -9.10 6.12
C GLN A 116 14.22 -10.40 6.76
N THR A 117 14.74 -11.52 6.27
CA THR A 117 14.44 -12.86 6.78
C THR A 117 15.17 -13.14 8.10
N PRO A 118 14.85 -14.25 8.82
CA PRO A 118 15.53 -14.61 10.06
C PRO A 118 17.04 -14.84 9.91
N ASP A 119 17.48 -15.28 8.74
CA ASP A 119 18.88 -15.46 8.34
C ASP A 119 19.53 -14.19 7.75
N ASP A 120 18.95 -13.02 8.01
CA ASP A 120 19.45 -11.70 7.59
C ASP A 120 19.46 -11.44 6.08
N LYS A 121 18.85 -12.30 5.27
CA LYS A 121 18.72 -12.08 3.83
C LYS A 121 17.71 -10.98 3.53
N ILE A 122 18.10 -10.08 2.63
CA ILE A 122 17.23 -9.03 2.11
C ILE A 122 16.50 -9.50 0.85
N LEU A 123 15.18 -9.33 0.85
CA LEU A 123 14.30 -9.62 -0.27
C LEU A 123 13.53 -8.35 -0.65
N ALA A 124 13.69 -7.87 -1.88
CA ALA A 124 12.93 -6.77 -2.44
C ALA A 124 11.82 -7.33 -3.36
N ARG A 125 10.57 -7.02 -3.07
CA ARG A 125 9.41 -7.44 -3.88
C ARG A 125 8.72 -6.22 -4.44
N VAL A 126 8.42 -6.25 -5.73
CA VAL A 126 7.67 -5.15 -6.37
C VAL A 126 6.27 -5.10 -5.78
N VAL A 127 5.87 -3.91 -5.34
CA VAL A 127 4.50 -3.61 -4.89
C VAL A 127 3.73 -3.01 -6.06
N ASN A 128 4.28 -1.95 -6.64
CA ASN A 128 3.69 -1.21 -7.74
C ASN A 128 4.74 -0.37 -8.46
N ASN A 129 4.40 0.10 -9.65
CA ASN A 129 5.08 1.19 -10.32
C ASN A 129 4.39 2.51 -9.99
N GLY A 130 5.14 3.60 -9.91
CA GLY A 130 4.63 4.92 -9.54
C GLY A 130 4.47 5.11 -8.03
N GLU A 131 3.73 6.14 -7.63
CA GLU A 131 3.57 6.56 -6.23
C GLU A 131 2.29 6.03 -5.62
N SER A 132 2.37 5.62 -4.35
CA SER A 132 1.21 5.22 -3.56
C SER A 132 1.44 5.49 -2.07
N ILE A 133 0.38 5.90 -1.38
CA ILE A 133 0.30 5.97 0.09
C ILE A 133 -0.25 4.65 0.63
N ALA A 134 -1.13 3.97 -0.11
CA ALA A 134 -1.68 2.67 0.29
C ALA A 134 -0.56 1.70 0.67
N SER A 135 -0.71 1.03 1.81
CA SER A 135 0.26 0.01 2.24
C SER A 135 0.19 -1.20 1.30
N PRO A 136 1.24 -2.05 1.23
CA PRO A 136 1.17 -3.29 0.44
C PRO A 136 -0.07 -4.15 0.69
N ALA A 137 -0.51 -4.27 1.96
CA ALA A 137 -1.75 -4.98 2.30
C ALA A 137 -2.98 -4.30 1.66
N LEU A 138 -3.13 -2.98 1.83
CA LEU A 138 -4.24 -2.23 1.25
C LEU A 138 -4.26 -2.33 -0.29
N MET A 139 -3.09 -2.27 -0.93
CA MET A 139 -2.98 -2.44 -2.37
C MET A 139 -3.44 -3.83 -2.80
N ARG A 140 -2.98 -4.88 -2.11
CA ARG A 140 -3.39 -6.27 -2.39
C ARG A 140 -4.91 -6.43 -2.31
N ASP A 141 -5.52 -5.96 -1.23
CA ASP A 141 -6.95 -6.12 -0.98
C ASP A 141 -7.82 -5.32 -1.97
N THR A 142 -7.34 -4.17 -2.42
CA THR A 142 -8.10 -3.28 -3.31
C THR A 142 -7.86 -3.58 -4.79
N SER A 143 -6.72 -4.17 -5.14
CA SER A 143 -6.27 -4.37 -6.52
C SER A 143 -7.28 -5.12 -7.39
N MET A 144 -7.90 -6.18 -6.87
CA MET A 144 -8.89 -6.96 -7.63
C MET A 144 -10.13 -6.14 -7.98
N ASN A 145 -10.63 -5.31 -7.06
CA ASN A 145 -11.78 -4.46 -7.31
C ASN A 145 -11.46 -3.34 -8.32
N ALA A 146 -10.26 -2.75 -8.22
CA ALA A 146 -9.78 -1.75 -9.17
C ALA A 146 -9.58 -2.35 -10.58
N ALA A 147 -9.02 -3.56 -10.65
CA ALA A 147 -8.82 -4.29 -11.89
C ALA A 147 -10.17 -4.66 -12.54
N LEU A 148 -11.16 -5.10 -11.75
CA LEU A 148 -12.52 -5.36 -12.24
C LEU A 148 -13.18 -4.07 -12.78
N ALA A 149 -12.98 -2.93 -12.13
CA ALA A 149 -13.47 -1.64 -12.63
C ALA A 149 -12.81 -1.25 -13.97
N ALA A 150 -11.50 -1.47 -14.11
CA ALA A 150 -10.80 -1.26 -15.39
C ALA A 150 -11.36 -2.18 -16.48
N TYR A 151 -11.47 -3.48 -16.20
CA TYR A 151 -11.99 -4.47 -17.13
C TYR A 151 -13.41 -4.14 -17.59
N THR A 152 -14.34 -3.85 -16.66
CA THR A 152 -15.73 -3.52 -17.01
C THR A 152 -15.82 -2.24 -17.84
N SER A 153 -14.93 -1.27 -17.61
CA SER A 153 -14.85 -0.05 -18.42
C SER A 153 -14.43 -0.33 -19.85
N VAL A 154 -13.47 -1.24 -20.08
CA VAL A 154 -13.09 -1.67 -21.42
C VAL A 154 -14.16 -2.53 -22.06
N LYS A 155 -14.74 -3.48 -21.33
CA LYS A 155 -15.78 -4.38 -21.84
C LYS A 155 -17.00 -3.63 -22.40
N ALA A 156 -17.35 -2.49 -21.83
CA ALA A 156 -18.45 -1.64 -22.29
C ALA A 156 -18.23 -1.03 -23.69
N ILE A 157 -16.97 -0.84 -24.10
CA ILE A 157 -16.59 -0.28 -25.41
C ILE A 157 -16.04 -1.34 -26.36
N ASP A 158 -15.48 -2.41 -25.83
CA ASP A 158 -14.96 -3.56 -26.54
C ASP A 158 -15.53 -4.85 -25.93
N PRO A 159 -16.70 -5.30 -26.40
CA PRO A 159 -17.32 -6.54 -25.91
C PRO A 159 -16.49 -7.79 -26.17
N ALA A 160 -15.47 -7.76 -27.04
CA ALA A 160 -14.60 -8.91 -27.30
C ALA A 160 -13.49 -9.06 -26.24
N CYS A 161 -13.18 -8.00 -25.49
CA CYS A 161 -12.17 -8.03 -24.44
C CYS A 161 -12.50 -9.07 -23.35
N ASP A 162 -11.61 -10.03 -23.11
CA ASP A 162 -11.75 -11.08 -22.10
C ASP A 162 -10.99 -10.76 -20.80
N GLY A 163 -10.17 -9.71 -20.80
CA GLY A 163 -9.39 -9.26 -19.65
C GLY A 163 -8.07 -10.00 -19.48
N GLU A 164 -7.69 -10.88 -20.43
CA GLU A 164 -6.41 -11.59 -20.38
C GLU A 164 -5.24 -10.60 -20.39
N GLY A 165 -4.19 -10.92 -19.61
CA GLY A 165 -2.98 -10.12 -19.53
C GLY A 165 -3.15 -8.77 -18.84
N MET A 166 -4.27 -8.52 -18.15
CA MET A 166 -4.49 -7.29 -17.41
C MET A 166 -3.41 -7.08 -16.34
N THR A 167 -2.83 -5.88 -16.32
CA THR A 167 -1.76 -5.52 -15.38
C THR A 167 -1.95 -4.11 -14.85
N MET A 168 -1.52 -3.87 -13.61
CA MET A 168 -1.41 -2.52 -13.06
C MET A 168 -0.11 -1.89 -13.56
N VAL A 169 -0.24 -0.89 -14.44
CA VAL A 169 0.88 -0.25 -15.12
C VAL A 169 1.57 0.76 -14.22
N GLU A 170 0.79 1.59 -13.53
CA GLU A 170 1.30 2.70 -12.71
C GLU A 170 0.24 3.17 -11.71
N THR A 171 0.69 3.63 -10.55
CA THR A 171 -0.13 4.38 -9.60
C THR A 171 0.39 5.79 -9.43
N ARG A 172 -0.50 6.73 -9.13
CA ARG A 172 -0.14 8.08 -8.72
C ARG A 172 -1.05 8.59 -7.64
N ILE A 173 -0.54 9.44 -6.76
CA ILE A 173 -1.35 10.14 -5.78
C ILE A 173 -2.08 11.28 -6.49
N SER A 174 -3.39 11.37 -6.31
CA SER A 174 -4.23 12.41 -6.91
C SER A 174 -4.57 13.52 -5.92
N SER A 175 -4.88 13.15 -4.67
CA SER A 175 -5.21 14.12 -3.62
C SER A 175 -4.90 13.54 -2.24
N LYS A 176 -4.78 14.43 -1.24
CA LYS A 176 -4.60 14.10 0.17
C LYS A 176 -5.45 15.07 0.98
N SER A 177 -6.08 14.60 2.05
CA SER A 177 -6.74 15.49 2.99
C SER A 177 -5.72 16.23 3.85
N ASP A 178 -6.06 17.45 4.28
CA ASP A 178 -5.21 18.27 5.17
C ASP A 178 -4.93 17.59 6.52
N ASN A 179 -5.83 16.72 6.97
CA ASN A 179 -5.72 15.98 8.23
C ASN A 179 -5.08 14.58 8.07
N LEU A 180 -4.45 14.26 6.93
CA LEU A 180 -3.75 12.99 6.73
C LEU A 180 -2.60 12.87 7.74
N SER A 181 -2.67 11.87 8.61
CA SER A 181 -1.64 11.63 9.64
C SER A 181 -0.28 11.37 8.99
N PRO A 182 0.84 11.61 9.69
CA PRO A 182 2.16 11.13 9.27
C PRO A 182 2.19 9.61 9.02
N ASP A 183 3.22 9.16 8.31
CA ASP A 183 3.50 7.74 8.15
C ASP A 183 3.90 7.17 9.51
N PHE A 184 3.27 6.07 9.91
CA PHE A 184 3.68 5.31 11.07
C PHE A 184 4.04 3.90 10.61
N TYR A 185 5.32 3.75 10.27
CA TYR A 185 5.91 2.48 9.84
C TYR A 185 5.10 1.79 8.71
N GLY A 186 4.75 2.56 7.67
CA GLY A 186 4.10 2.08 6.45
C GLY A 186 2.58 2.16 6.42
N VAL A 187 1.93 2.64 7.48
CA VAL A 187 0.48 2.84 7.54
C VAL A 187 0.09 4.25 7.98
N ARG A 188 -1.18 4.60 7.78
CA ARG A 188 -1.80 5.88 8.17
C ARG A 188 -3.02 5.59 9.04
N PHE A 189 -3.16 6.35 10.13
CA PHE A 189 -4.23 6.12 11.11
C PHE A 189 -5.36 7.14 11.00
N LYS A 190 -5.13 8.28 10.33
CA LYS A 190 -6.12 9.34 10.20
C LYS A 190 -6.04 10.02 8.83
N GLY A 191 -7.20 10.52 8.40
CA GLY A 191 -7.37 11.28 7.16
C GLY A 191 -7.67 10.39 5.97
N SER A 192 -7.67 11.00 4.79
CA SER A 192 -7.99 10.35 3.52
C SER A 192 -7.02 10.77 2.43
N TRP A 193 -6.98 9.97 1.38
CA TRP A 193 -6.24 10.28 0.18
C TRP A 193 -6.88 9.59 -1.01
N GLU A 194 -6.52 10.06 -2.20
CA GLU A 194 -6.95 9.45 -3.45
C GLU A 194 -5.75 9.13 -4.31
N GLU A 195 -5.84 8.01 -4.98
CA GLU A 195 -4.87 7.54 -5.94
C GLU A 195 -5.57 7.27 -7.27
N VAL A 196 -4.80 7.31 -8.35
CA VAL A 196 -5.25 6.81 -9.65
C VAL A 196 -4.36 5.64 -10.01
N TRP A 197 -4.99 4.49 -10.20
CA TRP A 197 -4.33 3.25 -10.58
C TRP A 197 -4.62 2.98 -12.04
N THR A 198 -3.58 3.00 -12.86
CA THR A 198 -3.66 2.79 -14.29
C THR A 198 -3.49 1.31 -14.59
N PHE A 199 -4.44 0.74 -15.30
CA PHE A 199 -4.40 -0.65 -15.76
C PHE A 199 -4.24 -0.72 -17.27
N GLY A 200 -3.41 -1.64 -17.74
CA GLY A 200 -3.36 -2.05 -19.14
C GLY A 200 -4.24 -3.29 -19.31
N VAL A 201 -5.21 -3.24 -20.22
CA VAL A 201 -6.12 -4.36 -20.53
C VAL A 201 -6.59 -4.26 -21.97
N CYS A 202 -6.51 -5.38 -22.72
CA CYS A 202 -6.92 -5.46 -24.13
C CYS A 202 -6.34 -4.32 -25.01
N GLY A 203 -5.05 -3.99 -24.82
CA GLY A 203 -4.35 -2.94 -25.56
C GLY A 203 -4.74 -1.50 -25.20
N ARG A 204 -5.50 -1.29 -24.12
CA ARG A 204 -5.96 0.03 -23.65
C ARG A 204 -5.45 0.32 -22.26
N LEU A 205 -5.23 1.60 -21.97
CA LEU A 205 -4.93 2.08 -20.63
C LEU A 205 -6.18 2.66 -19.98
N VAL A 206 -6.49 2.23 -18.76
CA VAL A 206 -7.64 2.70 -17.99
C VAL A 206 -7.18 3.25 -16.65
N ALA A 207 -7.48 4.52 -16.41
CA ALA A 207 -7.21 5.18 -15.14
C ALA A 207 -8.39 4.98 -14.18
N VAL A 208 -8.15 4.22 -13.10
CA VAL A 208 -9.14 3.90 -12.08
C VAL A 208 -8.88 4.74 -10.83
N PRO A 209 -9.78 5.69 -10.48
CA PRO A 209 -9.67 6.43 -9.24
C PRO A 209 -10.00 5.53 -8.04
N VAL A 210 -9.17 5.60 -7.01
CA VAL A 210 -9.33 4.86 -5.76
C VAL A 210 -9.20 5.83 -4.60
N SER A 211 -10.25 5.91 -3.77
CA SER A 211 -10.28 6.74 -2.57
C SER A 211 -10.09 5.87 -1.33
N PHE A 212 -9.32 6.37 -0.37
CA PHE A 212 -9.02 5.71 0.89
C PHE A 212 -9.37 6.62 2.06
N GLN A 213 -10.00 6.05 3.09
CA GLN A 213 -10.25 6.70 4.37
C GLN A 213 -9.65 5.85 5.48
N ALA A 214 -8.62 6.34 6.16
CA ALA A 214 -7.98 5.61 7.26
C ALA A 214 -9.02 5.25 8.33
N ASP A 215 -8.93 4.03 8.86
CA ASP A 215 -9.92 3.44 9.78
C ASP A 215 -9.52 3.53 11.26
N GLY A 216 -8.39 4.17 11.57
CA GLY A 216 -7.86 4.28 12.93
C GLY A 216 -7.09 3.06 13.44
N SER A 217 -6.99 1.98 12.64
CA SER A 217 -6.35 0.70 13.01
C SER A 217 -5.18 0.32 12.10
N GLY A 218 -4.75 1.23 11.22
CA GLY A 218 -3.69 0.99 10.24
C GLY A 218 -4.20 0.47 8.89
N GLY A 219 -5.51 0.26 8.76
CA GLY A 219 -6.19 -0.02 7.50
C GLY A 219 -6.87 1.21 6.93
N ALA A 220 -7.74 1.00 5.94
CA ALA A 220 -8.56 2.03 5.34
C ALA A 220 -9.83 1.44 4.74
N TYR A 221 -10.92 2.19 4.81
CA TYR A 221 -12.07 1.96 3.93
C TYR A 221 -11.71 2.40 2.52
N THR A 222 -12.02 1.55 1.55
CA THR A 222 -11.63 1.75 0.15
C THR A 222 -12.86 1.92 -0.73
N HIS A 223 -12.78 2.88 -1.66
CA HIS A 223 -13.79 3.09 -2.67
C HIS A 223 -13.14 3.15 -4.04
N VAL A 224 -13.53 2.23 -4.93
CA VAL A 224 -13.12 2.23 -6.33
C VAL A 224 -14.17 2.97 -7.12
N GLY A 225 -13.78 4.10 -7.72
CA GLY A 225 -14.71 4.94 -8.46
C GLY A 225 -15.25 4.23 -9.70
N ARG A 226 -16.57 4.34 -9.93
CA ARG A 226 -17.26 3.69 -11.08
C ARG A 226 -17.02 4.39 -12.43
N LYS A 227 -16.51 5.62 -12.41
CA LYS A 227 -16.20 6.39 -13.61
C LYS A 227 -14.69 6.37 -13.81
N SER A 228 -14.18 5.31 -14.42
CA SER A 228 -12.83 5.29 -14.95
C SER A 228 -12.70 6.45 -15.95
N ALA A 229 -11.64 7.26 -15.84
CA ALA A 229 -11.38 8.26 -16.87
C ALA A 229 -11.13 7.53 -18.19
N ALA A 230 -11.68 8.09 -19.28
CA ALA A 230 -11.74 7.49 -20.62
C ALA A 230 -10.47 6.71 -20.98
N ALA A 231 -10.64 5.57 -21.66
CA ALA A 231 -9.54 4.77 -22.19
C ALA A 231 -8.51 5.69 -22.86
N LEU A 232 -7.32 5.80 -22.25
CA LEU A 232 -6.24 6.59 -22.82
C LEU A 232 -5.70 5.76 -23.99
N ASN A 233 -5.59 6.38 -25.16
CA ASN A 233 -4.85 5.76 -26.25
C ASN A 233 -3.38 5.64 -25.81
N PRO A 234 -2.74 4.47 -26.02
CA PRO A 234 -1.37 4.22 -25.59
C PRO A 234 -0.36 5.18 -26.23
#